data_AF-A0A1V4R2T7-F1
#
_entry.id   AF-A0A1V4R2T7-F1
#
_cell.length_a   1.000
_cell.length_b   1.000
_cell.length_c   1.000
_cell.angle_alpha   90.00
_cell.angle_beta   90.00
_cell.angle_gamma   90.00
#
_symmetry.space_group_name_H-M   'P 1'
#
loop_
_entity.id
_entity.type
_entity.pdbx_description
1 polymer ?
#
loop_
_entity_poly.entity_id
_entity_poly.type
_entity_poly.pdbx_seq_one_letter_code
_entity_poly.pdbx_strand_id
1 'polypeptide(L)' 'MFGSCLEDINSAQDIDIAVSGVEPGKFFKYYGKISMAVEDEVDIVDLDDVRNHLHERILSKGKMLYEQGV' A
#
# COMPACT_ATOMS: atom_id res chain seq x y z
N MET A 1 -0.30 0.32 5.32
CA MET A 1 -0.73 1.67 4.88
C MET A 1 0.37 2.65 5.23
N PHE A 2 0.61 3.63 4.36
CA PHE A 2 1.57 4.71 4.60
C PHE A 2 0.99 6.04 4.09
N GLY A 3 1.83 7.06 3.95
CA GLY A 3 1.48 8.30 3.26
C GLY A 3 0.48 9.20 4.00
N SER A 4 -0.18 10.06 3.23
CA SER A 4 -0.87 11.25 3.76
C SER A 4 -2.10 10.92 4.61
N CYS A 5 -2.78 9.79 4.35
CA CYS A 5 -3.88 9.29 5.17
C CYS A 5 -3.49 9.05 6.65
N LEU A 6 -2.22 8.77 6.93
CA LEU A 6 -1.72 8.61 8.32
C LEU A 6 -1.34 9.93 8.98
N GLU A 7 -1.13 10.99 8.20
CA GLU A 7 -0.72 12.31 8.68
C GLU A 7 -1.95 13.21 8.90
N ASP A 8 -2.77 13.42 7.87
CA ASP A 8 -4.06 14.13 7.94
C ASP A 8 -5.01 13.66 6.84
N ILE A 9 -6.00 12.88 7.24
CA ILE A 9 -7.03 12.30 6.36
C ILE A 9 -7.85 13.35 5.59
N ASN A 10 -8.00 14.57 6.11
CA ASN A 10 -8.81 15.61 5.44
C ASN A 10 -8.06 16.26 4.28
N SER A 11 -6.74 16.08 4.22
CA SER A 11 -5.87 16.62 3.16
C SER A 11 -5.40 15.56 2.17
N ALA A 12 -5.54 14.27 2.52
CA ALA A 12 -5.17 13.15 1.68
C ALA A 12 -5.96 13.14 0.36
N GLN A 13 -5.28 12.78 -0.73
CA GLN A 13 -5.87 12.72 -2.08
C GLN A 13 -6.03 11.27 -2.57
N ASP A 14 -5.29 10.36 -1.98
CA ASP A 14 -5.18 8.96 -2.33
C ASP A 14 -4.92 8.11 -1.08
N ILE A 15 -5.12 6.80 -1.21
CA ILE A 15 -4.88 5.82 -0.17
C ILE A 15 -3.61 5.04 -0.52
N ASP A 16 -2.53 5.26 0.23
CA ASP A 16 -1.27 4.55 0.04
C ASP A 16 -1.24 3.19 0.78
N ILE A 17 -1.12 2.10 0.03
CA ILE A 17 -1.05 0.74 0.56
C ILE A 17 0.22 0.03 0.07
N ALA A 18 1.03 -0.44 1.01
CA ALA A 18 2.13 -1.33 0.73
C ALA A 18 1.72 -2.78 1.01
N VAL A 19 2.07 -3.70 0.11
CA VAL A 19 1.82 -5.14 0.21
C VAL A 19 3.13 -5.91 0.04
N SER A 20 3.21 -7.12 0.59
CA SER A 20 4.32 -8.06 0.40
C SER A 20 3.76 -9.48 0.28
N GLY A 21 4.48 -10.36 -0.40
CA GLY A 21 4.09 -11.75 -0.62
C GLY A 21 3.06 -11.93 -1.74
N VAL A 22 2.86 -10.93 -2.60
CA VAL A 22 1.96 -11.03 -3.75
C VAL A 22 2.70 -11.68 -4.90
N GLU A 23 2.16 -12.78 -5.42
CA GLU A 23 2.70 -13.40 -6.64
C GLU A 23 2.73 -12.37 -7.79
N PRO A 24 3.87 -12.18 -8.51
CA PRO A 24 4.01 -11.12 -9.51
C PRO A 24 2.91 -11.10 -10.58
N GLY A 25 2.45 -12.29 -11.02
CA GLY A 25 1.37 -12.43 -12.00
C GLY A 25 -0.02 -12.04 -11.50
N LYS A 26 -0.18 -11.80 -10.19
CA LYS A 26 -1.45 -11.43 -9.55
C LYS A 26 -1.48 -9.98 -9.08
N PHE A 27 -0.33 -9.30 -9.02
CA PHE A 27 -0.23 -7.92 -8.52
C PHE A 27 -1.25 -6.98 -9.18
N PHE A 28 -1.18 -6.82 -10.50
CA PHE A 28 -2.10 -5.92 -11.23
C PHE A 28 -3.57 -6.37 -11.19
N LYS A 29 -3.82 -7.68 -11.07
CA LYS A 29 -5.18 -8.20 -10.89
C LYS A 29 -5.77 -7.77 -9.55
N TYR A 30 -4.98 -7.84 -8.48
CA TYR A 30 -5.42 -7.40 -7.16
C TYR A 30 -5.49 -5.87 -7.09
N TYR A 31 -4.55 -5.18 -7.72
CA TYR A 31 -4.60 -3.74 -7.89
C TYR A 31 -5.93 -3.29 -8.48
N GLY A 32 -6.28 -3.80 -9.67
CA GLY A 32 -7.51 -3.40 -10.35
C GLY A 32 -8.77 -3.73 -9.54
N LYS A 33 -8.77 -4.85 -8.80
CA LYS A 33 -9.89 -5.18 -7.89
C LYS A 33 -10.04 -4.19 -6.76
N ILE A 34 -8.93 -3.75 -6.16
CA ILE A 34 -8.95 -2.78 -5.06
C ILE A 34 -9.41 -1.43 -5.61
N SER A 35 -8.82 -0.94 -6.70
CA SER A 35 -9.20 0.33 -7.33
C SER A 35 -10.67 0.39 -7.76
N MET A 36 -11.31 -0.75 -8.02
CA MET A 36 -12.75 -0.82 -8.30
C MET A 36 -13.64 -0.93 -7.06
N ALA A 37 -13.08 -1.29 -5.91
CA ALA A 37 -13.82 -1.53 -4.66
C ALA A 37 -13.85 -0.30 -3.74
N VAL A 38 -13.03 0.70 -4.02
CA VAL A 38 -12.93 1.98 -3.30
C VAL A 38 -13.37 3.14 -4.20
N GLU A 39 -13.91 4.19 -3.58
CA GLU A 39 -14.31 5.42 -4.29
C GLU A 39 -13.11 6.32 -4.58
N ASP A 40 -12.15 6.38 -3.65
CA ASP A 40 -10.94 7.19 -3.76
C ASP A 40 -9.82 6.47 -4.54
N GLU A 41 -8.86 7.23 -5.05
CA GLU A 41 -7.67 6.69 -5.69
C GLU A 41 -6.84 5.88 -4.67
N VAL A 42 -6.28 4.74 -5.11
CA VAL A 42 -5.39 3.91 -4.29
C VAL A 42 -4.08 3.74 -5.03
N ASP A 43 -2.98 4.08 -4.36
CA ASP A 43 -1.63 3.72 -4.78
C ASP A 43 -1.20 2.45 -4.04
N ILE A 44 -0.83 1.41 -4.80
CA ILE A 44 -0.37 0.14 -4.24
C ILE A 44 1.08 -0.07 -4.62
N VAL A 45 1.91 -0.24 -3.59
CA VAL A 45 3.34 -0.50 -3.71
C VAL A 45 3.64 -1.95 -3.32
N ASP A 46 4.34 -2.66 -4.19
CA ASP A 46 4.92 -3.97 -3.88
C ASP A 46 6.22 -3.80 -3.09
N LEU A 47 6.24 -4.15 -1.81
CA LEU A 47 7.43 -4.09 -0.98
C LEU A 47 8.52 -5.05 -1.44
N ASP A 48 8.16 -6.12 -2.16
CA ASP A 48 9.11 -7.11 -2.66
C ASP A 48 9.85 -6.60 -3.92
N ASP A 49 9.36 -5.51 -4.54
CA ASP A 49 9.93 -4.88 -5.75
C ASP A 49 9.92 -3.34 -5.67
N VAL A 50 10.37 -2.78 -4.54
CA VAL A 50 10.52 -1.33 -4.35
C VAL A 50 11.94 -0.92 -4.00
N ARG A 51 12.33 0.32 -4.33
CA ARG A 51 13.65 0.86 -3.99
C ARG A 51 13.85 0.91 -2.46
N ASN A 52 15.04 0.53 -2.00
CA ASN A 52 15.39 0.43 -0.58
C ASN A 52 15.01 1.66 0.28
N HIS A 53 15.26 2.88 -0.19
CA HIS A 53 14.92 4.09 0.58
C HIS A 53 13.41 4.26 0.79
N LEU A 54 12.59 3.86 -0.19
CA LEU A 54 11.14 3.89 -0.07
C LEU A 54 10.66 2.73 0.81
N HIS A 55 11.24 1.54 0.66
CA HIS A 55 11.00 0.40 1.54
C HIS A 55 11.21 0.77 3.03
N GLU A 56 12.38 1.32 3.38
CA GLU A 56 12.71 1.74 4.75
C GLU A 56 11.78 2.84 5.27
N ARG A 57 11.41 3.80 4.41
CA ARG A 57 10.46 4.87 4.76
C ARG A 57 9.07 4.31 5.06
N ILE A 58 8.58 3.37 4.25
CA ILE A 58 7.28 2.73 4.44
C ILE A 58 7.29 1.93 5.74
N LEU A 59 8.33 1.16 6.02
CA LEU A 59 8.41 0.37 7.26
C LEU A 59 8.54 1.24 8.52
N SER A 60 9.23 2.37 8.43
CA SER A 60 9.43 3.26 9.59
C SER A 60 8.24 4.17 9.90
N LYS A 61 7.48 4.59 8.89
CA LYS A 61 6.35 5.53 9.05
C LYS A 61 4.98 4.90 8.87
N GLY A 62 4.92 3.73 8.24
CA GLY A 62 3.68 3.05 7.92
C GLY A 62 3.01 2.45 9.15
N LYS A 63 1.73 2.15 8.97
CA LYS A 63 0.91 1.40 9.91
C LYS A 63 0.57 0.04 9.31
N MET A 64 0.87 -1.02 10.05
CA MET A 64 0.46 -2.38 9.71
C MET A 64 -1.07 -2.47 9.71
N LEU A 65 -1.67 -2.89 8.60
CA LEU A 65 -3.11 -3.11 8.50
C LEU A 65 -3.49 -4.56 8.78
N TYR A 66 -2.67 -5.48 8.29
CA TYR A 66 -2.88 -6.91 8.38
C TYR A 66 -1.53 -7.62 8.28
N GLU A 67 -1.36 -8.65 9.09
CA GLU A 67 -0.26 -9.60 9.00
C GLU A 67 -0.88 -10.99 9.13
N GLN A 68 -0.54 -11.91 8.22
CA GLN A 68 -0.96 -13.28 8.36
C GLN A 68 -0.10 -13.94 9.45
N GLY A 69 -0.71 -14.21 10.60
CA GLY A 69 -0.05 -14.93 11.69
C GLY A 69 0.44 -16.31 11.23
N VAL A 70 1.60 -16.70 11.75
CA VAL A 70 2.20 -18.04 11.61
C VAL A 70 1.47 -19.04 12.50
#